data_AF-A0A6I6FYW9-F1
#
_entry.id   AF-A0A6I6FYW9-F1
#
_cell.length_a   1.000
_cell.length_b   1.000
_cell.length_c   1.000
_cell.angle_alpha   90.00
_cell.angle_beta   90.00
_cell.angle_gamma   90.00
#
_symmetry.space_group_name_H-M   'P 1'
#
loop_
_entity.id
_entity.type
_entity.pdbx_description
1 polymer ?
#
loop_
_entity_poly.entity_id
_entity_poly.type
_entity_poly.pdbx_seq_one_letter_code
_entity_poly.pdbx_strand_id
1 'polypeptide(L)' 'MSGIASIFSTLVGVATSVGVWGTGAHSLGLLPQEAFITAANFGIILPPMPR' A
#
# COMPACT_ATOMS: atom_id res chain seq x y z
N MET A 1 -29.70 -3.00 10.88
CA MET A 1 -28.87 -2.86 9.66
C MET A 1 -27.49 -2.36 10.06
N SER A 2 -26.42 -2.80 9.39
CA SER A 2 -25.09 -2.15 9.37
C SER A 2 -23.93 -2.66 10.25
N GLY A 3 -23.86 -3.96 10.60
CA GLY A 3 -22.61 -4.55 11.13
C GLY A 3 -21.56 -4.84 10.03
N ILE A 4 -22.02 -5.33 8.88
CA ILE A 4 -21.16 -5.66 7.73
C ILE A 4 -20.58 -4.40 7.07
N ALA A 5 -21.39 -3.34 6.95
CA ALA A 5 -20.94 -2.10 6.34
C ALA A 5 -19.83 -1.42 7.15
N SER A 6 -19.83 -1.52 8.49
CA SER A 6 -18.73 -0.96 9.29
C SER A 6 -17.42 -1.70 9.04
N ILE A 7 -17.46 -3.04 8.88
CA ILE A 7 -16.28 -3.85 8.57
C ILE A 7 -15.72 -3.48 7.19
N PHE A 8 -16.58 -3.32 6.18
CA PHE A 8 -16.15 -2.87 4.86
C PHE A 8 -15.55 -1.45 4.91
N SER A 9 -16.17 -0.52 5.63
CA SER A 9 -15.62 0.84 5.81
C SER A 9 -14.27 0.82 6.54
N THR A 10 -14.10 -0.04 7.55
CA THR A 10 -12.82 -0.22 8.24
C THR A 10 -11.77 -0.80 7.31
N LEU A 11 -12.09 -1.84 6.53
CA LEU A 11 -11.18 -2.45 5.57
C LEU A 11 -10.75 -1.48 4.47
N VAL A 12 -11.70 -0.75 3.90
CA VAL A 12 -11.41 0.30 2.92
C VAL A 12 -10.55 1.39 3.54
N GLY A 13 -10.87 1.84 4.76
CA GLY A 13 -10.06 2.83 5.47
C GLY A 13 -8.63 2.36 5.73
N VAL A 14 -8.45 1.11 6.14
CA VAL A 14 -7.12 0.50 6.35
C VAL A 14 -6.38 0.38 5.02
N ALA A 15 -7.02 -0.13 3.96
CA ALA A 15 -6.40 -0.29 2.65
C ALA A 15 -6.00 1.07 2.04
N THR A 16 -6.86 2.08 2.11
CA THR A 16 -6.56 3.44 1.65
C THR A 16 -5.43 4.05 2.48
N SER A 17 -5.42 3.86 3.80
CA SER A 17 -4.34 4.35 4.67
C SER A 17 -3.00 3.69 4.31
N VAL A 18 -2.96 2.37 4.21
CA VAL A 18 -1.74 1.62 3.83
C VAL A 18 -1.27 2.03 2.43
N GLY A 19 -2.20 2.24 1.49
CA GLY A 19 -1.90 2.72 0.15
C GLY A 19 -1.27 4.11 0.15
N VAL A 20 -1.87 5.09 0.84
CA VAL A 20 -1.37 6.47 0.89
C VAL A 20 0.01 6.54 1.54
N TRP A 21 0.20 5.86 2.68
CA TRP A 21 1.51 5.83 3.35
C TRP A 21 2.54 5.03 2.56
N GLY A 22 2.14 3.93 1.92
CA GLY A 22 3.00 3.13 1.05
C GLY A 22 3.47 3.91 -0.19
N THR A 23 2.56 4.61 -0.87
CA THR A 23 2.88 5.48 -2.01
C THR A 23 3.72 6.68 -1.60
N GLY A 24 3.42 7.28 -0.44
CA GLY A 24 4.23 8.36 0.12
C GLY A 24 5.66 7.92 0.47
N ALA A 25 5.81 6.78 1.16
CA ALA A 25 7.10 6.21 1.47
C ALA A 25 7.88 5.81 0.20
N HIS A 26 7.19 5.31 -0.84
CA HIS A 26 7.79 4.98 -2.14
C HIS A 26 8.35 6.24 -2.81
N SER A 27 7.56 7.31 -2.84
CA SER A 27 7.94 8.59 -3.44
C SER A 27 9.09 9.29 -2.71
N LEU A 28 9.23 9.05 -1.41
CA LEU A 28 10.30 9.59 -0.57
C LEU A 28 11.57 8.70 -0.56
N GLY A 29 11.59 7.58 -1.28
CA GLY A 29 12.71 6.63 -1.25
C GLY A 29 12.89 5.92 0.09
N LEU A 30 11.88 5.97 0.98
CA LEU A 30 11.90 5.37 2.32
C LEU A 30 11.46 3.91 2.31
N LEU A 31 10.95 3.41 1.17
CA LEU A 31 10.59 2.01 1.07
C LEU A 31 11.84 1.11 1.01
N PRO A 32 11.92 0.07 1.86
CA PRO A 32 13.00 -0.89 1.80
C PRO A 32 12.95 -1.67 0.49
N GLN A 33 14.11 -2.16 0.03
CA GLN A 33 14.24 -2.91 -1.23
C GLN A 33 13.35 -4.14 -1.29
N GLU A 34 13.09 -4.73 -0.13
CA GLU A 34 12.19 -5.85 0.03
C GLU A 34 10.74 -5.52 -0.36
N ALA A 35 10.28 -4.29 -0.13
CA ALA A 35 8.93 -3.86 -0.52
C ALA A 35 8.73 -3.86 -2.04
N PHE A 36 9.79 -3.60 -2.81
CA PHE A 36 9.76 -3.63 -4.28
C PHE A 36 9.72 -5.07 -4.80
N ILE A 37 10.47 -5.97 -4.15
CA ILE A 37 10.45 -7.39 -4.44
C ILE A 37 9.07 -7.97 -4.11
N THR A 38 8.50 -7.64 -2.95
CA THR A 38 7.16 -8.06 -2.56
C THR A 38 6.09 -7.52 -3.52
N ALA A 39 6.14 -6.25 -3.90
CA ALA A 39 5.21 -5.67 -4.88
C ALA A 39 5.28 -6.39 -6.24
N ALA A 40 6.49 -6.71 -6.73
CA ALA A 40 6.67 -7.49 -7.95
C ALA A 40 6.08 -8.92 -7.82
N ASN A 41 6.20 -9.56 -6.66
CA ASN A 41 5.57 -10.86 -6.40
C ASN A 41 4.03 -10.79 -6.39
N PHE A 42 3.44 -9.65 -6.02
CA PHE A 42 2.01 -9.40 -6.13
C PHE A 42 1.57 -8.89 -7.52
N GLY A 43 2.48 -8.87 -8.50
CA GLY A 43 2.20 -8.39 -9.86
C GLY A 43 2.06 -6.86 -9.97
N ILE A 44 2.47 -6.12 -8.94
CA ILE A 44 2.45 -4.65 -8.91
C ILE A 44 3.80 -4.15 -9.44
N ILE A 45 3.77 -3.47 -10.59
CA ILE A 45 4.97 -2.82 -11.15
C ILE A 45 5.20 -1.52 -10.38
N LEU A 46 6.13 -1.54 -9.42
CA LEU A 46 6.60 -0.31 -8.78
C LEU A 46 7.69 0.36 -9.65
N PRO A 47 7.66 1.70 -9.79
CA PRO A 47 8.76 2.44 -10.40
C PRO A 47 10.10 2.10 -9.73
N PRO A 48 11.21 2.08 -10.49
CA PRO A 48 12.53 1.80 -9.92
C PRO A 48 12.84 2.80 -8.80
N MET A 49 13.55 2.33 -7.76
CA MET A 49 13.92 3.16 -6.61
C MET A 49 14.55 4.49 -7.05
N PRO A 50 14.17 5.62 -6.41
CA PRO A 50 14.96 6.84 -6.48
C PRO A 50 16.37 6.52 -5.97
N ARG A 51 17.39 6.89 -6.75
CA ARG A 51 18.81 6.68 -6.41
C ARG A 51 19.26 7.64 -5.33
#